data_AF-A0A8H6FR75-F1
#
_entry.id   AF-A0A8H6FR75-F1
#
_cell.length_a   1.000
_cell.length_b   1.000
_cell.length_c   1.000
_cell.angle_alpha   90.00
_cell.angle_beta   90.00
_cell.angle_gamma   90.00
#
_symmetry.space_group_name_H-M   'P 1'
#
loop_
_entity.id
_entity.type
_entity.pdbx_description
1 polymer ?
#
loop_
_entity_poly.entity_id
_entity_poly.type
_entity_poly.pdbx_seq_one_letter_code
_entity_poly.pdbx_strand_id
1 'polypeptide(L)'
;MEPLFSDLHPHSISSTIKNRLSNSYLIGEISGMLIFGFIIDKLGRRTGIVFATCFLILGIILATAAHGESQIGMFWMMIVGRGVAGFGAGGEYPDEGYSLQCQLISPFDTGFVVAGVLALIILACYHQRLSEGVWKVAFGLGKALSLTVFSFRIRMINSTQYRKHAIKQHIPYWLALKRH
;
A
#
# COMPACT_ATOMS: atom_id res chain seq x y z
N MET A 1 -3.46 -13.92 -2.42
CA MET A 1 -2.63 -14.29 -3.58
C MET A 1 -1.73 -15.50 -3.32
N GLU A 2 -1.41 -15.83 -2.06
CA GLU A 2 -0.64 -17.03 -1.71
C GLU A 2 -1.15 -18.36 -2.30
N PRO A 3 -2.47 -18.66 -2.35
CA PRO A 3 -2.95 -19.89 -2.98
C PRO A 3 -2.80 -19.88 -4.51
N LEU A 4 -2.90 -18.71 -5.14
CA LEU A 4 -2.77 -18.58 -6.59
C LEU A 4 -1.34 -18.93 -7.05
N PHE A 5 -0.32 -18.43 -6.34
CA PHE A 5 1.06 -18.66 -6.74
C PHE A 5 1.57 -20.07 -6.37
N SER A 6 0.96 -20.74 -5.38
CA SER A 6 1.29 -22.15 -5.10
C SER A 6 0.85 -23.11 -6.18
N ASP A 7 -0.26 -22.84 -6.82
CA ASP A 7 -0.76 -23.71 -7.88
C ASP A 7 -0.14 -23.35 -9.23
N LEU A 8 0.24 -22.09 -9.44
CA LEU A 8 0.86 -21.61 -10.68
C LEU A 8 2.36 -21.94 -10.79
N HIS A 9 3.10 -21.91 -9.68
CA HIS A 9 4.55 -22.16 -9.64
C HIS A 9 4.96 -23.14 -8.52
N PRO A 10 4.53 -24.41 -8.59
CA PRO A 10 4.71 -25.37 -7.50
C PRO A 10 6.18 -25.69 -7.19
N HIS A 11 7.08 -25.62 -8.19
CA HIS A 11 8.51 -25.92 -8.01
C HIS A 11 9.33 -24.74 -7.49
N SER A 12 8.86 -23.51 -7.66
CA SER A 12 9.61 -22.30 -7.30
C SER A 12 9.13 -21.69 -5.99
N ILE A 13 7.87 -21.93 -5.60
CA ILE A 13 7.31 -21.38 -4.37
C ILE A 13 7.64 -22.27 -3.17
N SER A 14 8.76 -21.95 -2.53
CA SER A 14 9.07 -22.48 -1.20
C SER A 14 8.32 -21.69 -0.13
N SER A 15 8.06 -22.31 1.03
CA SER A 15 7.50 -21.64 2.22
C SER A 15 8.32 -20.40 2.61
N THR A 16 9.64 -20.42 2.36
CA THR A 16 10.52 -19.27 2.56
C THR A 16 10.14 -18.05 1.71
N ILE A 17 9.77 -18.26 0.43
CA ILE A 17 9.40 -17.16 -0.47
C ILE A 17 8.04 -16.59 -0.08
N LYS A 18 7.08 -17.44 0.29
CA LYS A 18 5.77 -17.00 0.80
C LYS A 18 5.92 -16.10 2.03
N ASN A 19 6.70 -16.56 3.01
CA ASN A 19 6.98 -15.78 4.21
C ASN A 19 7.67 -14.45 3.89
N ARG A 20 8.64 -14.44 2.97
CA ARG A 20 9.30 -13.19 2.53
C ARG A 20 8.36 -12.22 1.84
N LEU A 21 7.44 -12.73 1.01
CA LEU A 21 6.47 -11.93 0.27
C LEU A 21 5.47 -11.22 1.19
N SER A 22 5.02 -11.91 2.25
CA SER A 22 4.15 -11.34 3.27
C SER A 22 4.91 -10.40 4.20
N ASN A 23 6.03 -10.86 4.77
CA ASN A 23 6.82 -10.08 5.74
C ASN A 23 7.39 -8.80 5.14
N SER A 24 7.78 -8.79 3.86
CA SER A 24 8.33 -7.57 3.25
C SER A 24 7.32 -6.43 3.19
N TYR A 25 6.03 -6.72 2.99
CA TYR A 25 4.99 -5.70 3.00
C TYR A 25 4.82 -5.12 4.41
N LEU A 26 4.74 -5.98 5.43
CA LEU A 26 4.60 -5.59 6.83
C LEU A 26 5.79 -4.76 7.33
N ILE A 27 7.02 -5.17 6.99
CA ILE A 27 8.23 -4.42 7.35
C ILE A 27 8.23 -3.05 6.67
N GLY A 28 7.81 -2.99 5.40
CA GLY A 28 7.62 -1.74 4.67
C GLY A 28 6.63 -0.84 5.40
N GLU A 29 5.47 -1.36 5.78
CA GLU A 29 4.41 -0.63 6.47
C GLU A 29 4.87 -0.02 7.80
N ILE A 30 5.50 -0.82 8.67
CA ILE A 30 6.01 -0.36 9.97
C ILE A 30 7.06 0.74 9.79
N SER A 31 8.01 0.55 8.87
CA SER A 31 9.03 1.56 8.60
C SER A 31 8.44 2.84 7.97
N GLY A 32 7.40 2.69 7.14
CA GLY A 32 6.62 3.77 6.54
C GLY A 32 5.92 4.63 7.59
N MET A 33 5.21 4.01 8.54
CA MET A 33 4.51 4.73 9.61
C MET A 33 5.46 5.62 10.42
N LEU A 34 6.65 5.11 10.77
CA LEU A 34 7.64 5.85 11.55
C LEU A 34 8.24 7.03 10.76
N ILE A 35 8.62 6.80 9.50
CA ILE A 35 9.28 7.81 8.68
C ILE A 35 8.27 8.87 8.21
N PHE A 36 7.08 8.46 7.78
CA PHE A 36 6.04 9.41 7.37
C PHE A 36 5.49 10.21 8.54
N GLY A 37 5.40 9.64 9.75
CA GLY A 37 5.09 10.41 10.95
C GLY A 37 6.08 11.57 11.15
N PHE A 38 7.38 11.27 11.10
CA PHE A 38 8.41 12.30 11.21
C PHE A 38 8.38 13.33 10.06
N ILE A 39 8.16 12.89 8.83
CA ILE A 39 8.08 13.77 7.64
C ILE A 39 6.86 14.68 7.73
N ILE A 40 5.70 14.17 8.13
CA ILE A 40 4.45 14.95 8.25
C ILE A 40 4.63 16.06 9.29
N ASP A 41 5.27 15.75 10.40
CA ASP A 41 5.51 16.71 11.47
C ASP A 41 6.55 17.79 11.10
N LYS A 42 7.59 17.43 10.33
CA LYS A 42 8.68 18.36 9.93
C LYS A 42 8.37 19.17 8.67
N LEU A 43 7.87 18.51 7.62
CA LEU A 43 7.69 19.04 6.27
C LEU A 43 6.22 19.35 5.95
N GLY A 44 5.32 19.06 6.90
CA GLY A 44 3.90 19.29 6.79
C GLY A 44 3.14 18.13 6.16
N ARG A 45 1.89 17.97 6.61
CA ARG A 45 0.95 16.92 6.20
C ARG A 45 0.73 16.82 4.68
N ARG A 46 0.76 17.95 3.96
CA ARG A 46 0.65 17.99 2.49
C ARG A 46 1.76 17.20 1.81
N THR A 47 3.00 17.43 2.25
CA THR A 47 4.19 16.82 1.66
C THR A 47 4.24 15.33 2.01
N GLY A 48 3.89 14.98 3.25
CA GLY A 48 3.80 13.59 3.71
C GLY A 48 2.83 12.74 2.89
N ILE A 49 1.59 13.22 2.69
CA ILE A 49 0.57 12.49 1.92
C ILE A 49 1.00 12.28 0.46
N VAL A 50 1.62 13.29 -0.17
CA VAL A 50 2.09 13.17 -1.56
C VAL A 50 3.25 12.17 -1.65
N PHE A 51 4.22 12.22 -0.73
CA PHE A 51 5.31 11.24 -0.74
C PHE A 51 4.82 9.82 -0.49
N ALA A 52 3.95 9.61 0.50
CA ALA A 52 3.38 8.30 0.82
C ALA A 52 2.71 7.66 -0.40
N THR A 53 1.86 8.44 -1.08
CA THR A 53 1.17 7.96 -2.28
C THR A 53 2.09 7.74 -3.49
N CYS A 54 3.14 8.55 -3.66
CA CYS A 54 4.15 8.31 -4.70
C CYS A 54 4.89 6.98 -4.49
N PHE A 55 5.32 6.69 -3.26
CA PHE A 55 5.98 5.42 -2.94
C PHE A 55 5.03 4.22 -3.09
N LEU A 56 3.77 4.37 -2.69
CA LEU A 56 2.74 3.35 -2.88
C LEU A 56 2.55 3.01 -4.37
N ILE A 57 2.36 4.03 -5.22
CA ILE A 57 2.20 3.84 -6.67
C ILE A 57 3.45 3.19 -7.28
N LEU A 58 4.64 3.66 -6.89
CA LEU A 58 5.90 3.12 -7.38
C LEU A 58 6.03 1.63 -7.04
N GLY A 59 5.71 1.23 -5.81
CA GLY A 59 5.75 -0.16 -5.39
C GLY A 59 4.74 -1.04 -6.15
N ILE A 60 3.53 -0.54 -6.39
CA ILE A 60 2.52 -1.24 -7.19
C ILE A 60 2.98 -1.39 -8.65
N ILE A 61 3.57 -0.35 -9.24
CA ILE A 61 4.13 -0.43 -10.60
C ILE A 61 5.23 -1.48 -10.66
N LEU A 62 6.14 -1.49 -9.68
CA LEU A 62 7.24 -2.45 -9.63
C LEU A 62 6.73 -3.89 -9.46
N ALA A 63 5.71 -4.09 -8.62
CA ALA A 63 5.07 -5.39 -8.44
C ALA A 63 4.28 -5.84 -9.68
N THR A 64 3.63 -4.92 -10.40
CA THR A 64 2.87 -5.21 -11.63
C THR A 64 3.81 -5.51 -12.80
N ALA A 65 4.92 -4.78 -12.89
CA ALA A 65 5.93 -4.95 -13.92
C ALA A 65 6.88 -6.13 -13.62
N ALA A 66 6.68 -6.86 -12.52
CA ALA A 66 7.51 -8.00 -12.14
C ALA A 66 7.51 -9.05 -13.26
N HIS A 67 8.60 -9.04 -14.02
CA HIS A 67 8.91 -9.99 -15.08
C HIS A 67 10.37 -10.33 -14.90
N GLY A 68 10.66 -11.62 -14.74
CA GLY A 68 12.03 -12.11 -14.70
C GLY A 68 12.15 -13.31 -15.63
N GLU A 69 13.28 -13.41 -16.31
CA GLU A 69 13.70 -14.61 -17.06
C GLU A 69 13.76 -15.87 -16.16
N SER A 70 13.84 -15.68 -14.84
CA SER A 70 13.73 -16.72 -13.82
C SER A 70 12.58 -16.42 -12.85
N GLN A 71 11.79 -17.46 -12.52
CA GLN A 71 10.70 -17.39 -11.54
C GLN A 71 11.15 -16.83 -10.18
N ILE A 72 12.37 -17.15 -9.74
CA ILE A 72 12.96 -16.62 -8.50
C ILE A 72 13.23 -15.11 -8.61
N GLY A 73 13.72 -14.65 -9.76
CA GLY A 73 13.94 -13.23 -10.03
C GLY A 73 12.64 -12.42 -10.04
N MET A 74 11.58 -12.98 -10.63
CA MET A 74 10.24 -12.39 -10.59
C MET A 74 9.74 -12.23 -9.15
N PHE A 75 9.88 -13.26 -8.31
CA PHE A 75 9.47 -13.18 -6.90
C PHE A 75 10.28 -12.16 -6.11
N TRP A 76 11.59 -12.02 -6.36
CA TRP A 76 12.41 -10.99 -5.72
C TRP A 76 11.96 -9.58 -6.09
N MET A 77 11.70 -9.33 -7.37
CA MET A 77 11.18 -8.05 -7.83
C MET A 77 9.82 -7.74 -7.21
N MET A 78 8.97 -8.76 -7.06
CA MET A 78 7.69 -8.64 -6.37
C MET A 78 7.85 -8.36 -4.87
N ILE A 79 8.78 -9.02 -4.18
CA ILE A 79 9.08 -8.78 -2.75
C ILE A 79 9.51 -7.33 -2.55
N VAL A 80 10.45 -6.84 -3.38
CA VAL A 80 10.90 -5.44 -3.33
C VAL A 80 9.75 -4.48 -3.62
N GLY A 81 8.97 -4.74 -4.67
CA GLY A 81 7.79 -3.93 -5.01
C GLY A 81 6.77 -3.88 -3.87
N ARG A 82 6.52 -5.00 -3.19
CA ARG A 82 5.65 -5.06 -2.01
C ARG A 82 6.21 -4.32 -0.81
N GLY A 83 7.52 -4.39 -0.58
CA GLY A 83 8.17 -3.61 0.48
C GLY A 83 8.02 -2.10 0.26
N VAL A 84 8.23 -1.64 -0.98
CA VAL A 84 8.06 -0.23 -1.35
C VAL A 84 6.59 0.20 -1.30
N ALA A 85 5.67 -0.65 -1.76
CA ALA A 85 4.24 -0.38 -1.66
C ALA A 85 3.78 -0.30 -0.20
N GLY A 86 4.26 -1.23 0.65
CA GLY A 86 4.00 -1.22 2.09
C GLY A 86 4.55 0.04 2.76
N PHE A 87 5.75 0.48 2.38
CA PHE A 87 6.33 1.74 2.86
C PHE A 87 5.40 2.93 2.59
N GLY A 88 4.90 3.05 1.36
CA GLY A 88 3.92 4.09 1.01
C GLY A 88 2.60 3.96 1.77
N ALA A 89 2.09 2.74 1.94
CA ALA A 89 0.85 2.47 2.68
C ALA A 89 0.96 2.87 4.17
N GLY A 90 2.13 2.68 4.79
CA GLY A 90 2.40 3.11 6.16
C GLY A 90 2.15 4.61 6.41
N GLY A 91 2.26 5.45 5.38
CA GLY A 91 1.99 6.88 5.47
C GLY A 91 0.50 7.27 5.47
N GLU A 92 -0.42 6.33 5.20
CA GLU A 92 -1.87 6.59 5.23
C GLU A 92 -2.48 6.37 6.64
N TYR A 93 -1.85 5.54 7.48
CA TYR A 93 -2.30 5.22 8.84
C TYR A 93 -2.30 6.38 9.86
N PRO A 94 -1.33 7.32 9.89
CA PRO A 94 -1.38 8.42 10.85
C PRO A 94 -2.55 9.39 10.60
N ASP A 95 -3.20 9.35 9.42
CA ASP A 95 -4.33 10.21 9.08
C ASP A 95 -5.69 9.66 9.55
N GLU A 96 -5.81 8.36 9.84
CA GLU A 96 -7.07 7.70 10.20
C GLU A 96 -7.39 7.75 11.71
N GLY A 97 -6.42 8.16 12.54
CA GLY A 97 -6.46 8.04 14.00
C GLY A 97 -7.37 9.00 14.79
N TYR A 98 -8.25 9.80 14.17
CA TYR A 98 -8.98 10.85 14.91
C TYR A 98 -10.46 11.04 14.61
N SER A 99 -11.09 10.23 13.75
CA SER A 99 -12.56 10.28 13.67
C SER A 99 -13.16 9.37 14.74
N LEU A 100 -13.36 9.92 15.95
CA LEU A 100 -14.18 9.40 17.06
C LEU A 100 -15.67 9.24 16.69
N GLN A 101 -15.99 8.91 15.44
CA GLN A 101 -17.36 8.85 14.95
C GLN A 101 -17.61 7.52 14.27
N CYS A 102 -18.08 6.56 15.08
CA CYS A 102 -19.00 5.48 14.70
C CYS A 102 -18.97 5.09 13.22
N GLN A 103 -18.00 4.28 12.79
CA GLN A 103 -18.19 3.41 11.65
C GLN A 103 -17.83 1.98 12.09
N LEU A 104 -18.85 1.12 12.11
CA LEU A 104 -18.74 -0.33 12.39
C LEU A 104 -17.86 -1.07 11.35
N ILE A 105 -17.40 -0.39 10.31
CA ILE A 105 -16.52 -0.90 9.26
C ILE A 105 -15.51 0.19 8.94
N SER A 106 -14.22 -0.04 9.17
CA SER A 106 -13.20 0.93 8.76
C SER A 106 -13.12 0.98 7.22
N PRO A 107 -12.81 2.14 6.61
CA PRO A 107 -12.55 2.23 5.17
C PRO A 107 -11.48 1.23 4.70
N PHE A 108 -10.52 0.94 5.59
CA PHE A 108 -9.49 -0.07 5.41
C PHE A 108 -10.08 -1.50 5.27
N ASP A 109 -10.96 -1.91 6.19
CA ASP A 109 -11.62 -3.21 6.14
C ASP A 109 -12.47 -3.37 4.87
N THR A 110 -13.14 -2.29 4.47
CA THR A 110 -13.94 -2.26 3.23
C THR A 110 -13.05 -2.49 1.99
N GLY A 111 -11.85 -1.90 1.97
CA GLY A 111 -10.87 -2.10 0.91
C GLY A 111 -10.43 -3.55 0.76
N PHE A 112 -10.21 -4.25 1.89
CA PHE A 112 -9.85 -5.67 1.89
C PHE A 112 -10.97 -6.57 1.32
N VAL A 113 -12.21 -6.28 1.69
CA VAL A 113 -13.39 -7.01 1.18
C VAL A 113 -13.54 -6.81 -0.32
N VAL A 114 -13.45 -5.56 -0.80
CA VAL A 114 -13.54 -5.25 -2.24
C VAL A 114 -12.40 -5.89 -3.02
N ALA A 115 -11.17 -5.88 -2.49
CA ALA A 115 -10.03 -6.55 -3.11
C ALA A 115 -10.24 -8.07 -3.22
N GLY A 116 -10.80 -8.70 -2.19
CA GLY A 116 -11.18 -10.11 -2.20
C GLY A 116 -12.23 -10.44 -3.27
N VAL A 117 -13.29 -9.64 -3.34
CA VAL A 117 -14.36 -9.80 -4.35
C VAL A 117 -13.82 -9.61 -5.78
N LEU A 118 -13.00 -8.58 -6.01
CA LEU A 118 -12.35 -8.36 -7.32
C LEU A 118 -11.48 -9.54 -7.73
N ALA A 119 -10.71 -10.13 -6.81
CA ALA A 119 -9.90 -11.30 -7.11
C ALA A 119 -10.77 -12.50 -7.55
N LEU A 120 -11.93 -12.70 -6.92
CA LEU A 120 -12.88 -13.75 -7.31
C LEU A 120 -13.52 -13.49 -8.67
N ILE A 121 -13.88 -12.24 -8.98
CA ILE A 121 -14.44 -11.85 -10.28
C ILE A 121 -13.41 -12.12 -11.39
N ILE A 122 -12.15 -11.74 -11.20
CA ILE A 122 -11.09 -11.98 -12.19
C ILE A 122 -10.89 -13.49 -12.40
N LEU A 123 -10.90 -14.29 -11.34
CA LEU A 123 -10.78 -15.74 -11.44
C LEU A 123 -11.98 -16.37 -12.19
N ALA A 124 -13.18 -15.84 -11.97
CA ALA A 124 -14.39 -16.25 -12.69
C ALA A 124 -14.29 -15.91 -14.19
N CYS A 125 -13.80 -14.73 -14.55
CA CYS A 125 -13.55 -14.33 -15.95
C CYS A 125 -12.53 -15.23 -16.66
N TYR A 126 -11.58 -15.80 -15.92
CA TYR A 126 -10.59 -16.75 -16.45
C TYR A 126 -11.09 -18.21 -16.47
N HIS A 127 -12.39 -18.46 -16.25
CA HIS A 127 -12.96 -19.82 -16.19
C HIS A 127 -12.21 -20.75 -15.22
N GLN A 128 -11.80 -20.23 -14.05
CA GLN A 128 -10.98 -20.94 -13.06
C GLN A 128 -9.62 -21.44 -13.57
N ARG A 129 -9.15 -20.98 -14.73
CA ARG A 129 -7.81 -21.29 -15.21
C ARG A 129 -6.77 -20.42 -14.52
N LEU A 130 -5.87 -21.07 -13.81
CA LEU A 130 -4.69 -20.45 -13.20
C LEU A 130 -3.71 -20.05 -14.29
N SER A 131 -3.75 -18.79 -14.70
CA SER A 131 -2.83 -18.20 -15.68
C SER A 131 -2.08 -17.02 -15.06
N GLU A 132 -0.87 -16.74 -15.54
CA GLU A 132 -0.11 -15.55 -15.14
C GLU A 132 -0.87 -14.24 -15.37
N GLY A 133 -1.83 -14.21 -16.30
CA GLY A 133 -2.67 -13.04 -16.55
C GLY A 133 -3.50 -12.64 -15.33
N VAL A 134 -3.93 -13.59 -14.50
CA VAL A 134 -4.85 -13.36 -13.37
C VAL A 134 -4.22 -12.41 -12.35
N TRP A 135 -2.98 -12.67 -11.93
CA TRP A 135 -2.32 -11.83 -10.93
C TRP A 135 -1.87 -10.48 -11.50
N LYS A 136 -1.43 -10.44 -12.77
CA LYS A 136 -1.07 -9.21 -13.47
C LYS A 136 -2.27 -8.27 -13.61
N VAL A 137 -3.44 -8.80 -14.00
CA VAL A 137 -4.70 -8.02 -14.09
C VAL A 137 -5.16 -7.56 -12.71
N ALA A 138 -5.04 -8.41 -11.68
CA ALA A 138 -5.39 -8.03 -10.31
C ALA A 138 -4.54 -6.86 -9.80
N PHE A 139 -3.22 -6.89 -9.99
CA PHE A 139 -2.36 -5.76 -9.63
C PHE A 139 -2.57 -4.54 -10.53
N GLY A 140 -2.84 -4.75 -11.83
CA GLY A 140 -3.15 -3.67 -12.77
C GLY A 140 -4.42 -2.89 -12.40
N LEU A 141 -5.47 -3.58 -11.96
CA LEU A 141 -6.68 -2.94 -11.42
C LEU A 141 -6.38 -2.20 -10.11
N GLY A 142 -5.57 -2.77 -9.23
CA GLY A 142 -5.08 -2.08 -8.02
C GLY A 142 -4.36 -0.77 -8.36
N LYS A 143 -3.44 -0.79 -9.34
CA LYS A 143 -2.74 0.40 -9.84
C LYS A 143 -3.71 1.49 -10.31
N ALA A 144 -4.75 1.11 -11.06
CA ALA A 144 -5.73 2.05 -11.59
C ALA A 144 -6.52 2.76 -10.46
N LEU A 145 -6.92 2.01 -9.43
CA LEU A 145 -7.58 2.57 -8.25
C LEU A 145 -6.66 3.54 -7.50
N SER A 146 -5.41 3.15 -7.25
CA SER A 146 -4.45 4.03 -6.55
C SER A 146 -4.14 5.31 -7.33
N LEU A 147 -4.02 5.25 -8.65
CA LEU A 147 -3.85 6.44 -9.50
C LEU A 147 -5.06 7.37 -9.48
N THR A 148 -6.26 6.79 -9.45
CA THR A 148 -7.51 7.56 -9.35
C THR A 148 -7.55 8.31 -8.01
N VAL A 149 -7.30 7.61 -6.90
CA VAL A 149 -7.24 8.22 -5.56
C VAL A 149 -6.15 9.29 -5.48
N PHE A 150 -4.96 9.06 -6.03
CA PHE A 150 -3.89 10.04 -6.06
C PHE A 150 -4.28 11.33 -6.80
N SER A 151 -4.94 11.19 -7.95
CA SER A 151 -5.46 12.34 -8.72
C SER A 151 -6.48 13.14 -7.91
N PHE A 152 -7.36 12.47 -7.16
CA PHE A 152 -8.28 13.11 -6.22
C PHE A 152 -7.57 13.76 -5.03
N ARG A 153 -6.54 13.12 -4.45
CA ARG A 153 -5.76 13.66 -3.33
C ARG A 153 -5.03 14.95 -3.72
N ILE A 154 -4.41 15.00 -4.91
CA ILE A 154 -3.78 16.23 -5.43
C ILE A 154 -4.81 17.35 -5.59
N ARG A 155 -6.01 17.03 -6.09
CA ARG A 155 -7.09 18.02 -6.25
C ARG A 155 -7.60 18.56 -4.90
N MET A 156 -7.76 17.71 -3.89
CA MET A 156 -8.21 18.15 -2.56
C MET A 156 -7.18 19.01 -1.82
N ILE A 157 -5.90 18.70 -1.96
CA ILE A 157 -4.81 19.47 -1.33
C ILE A 157 -4.78 20.93 -1.80
N ASN A 158 -5.23 21.20 -3.04
CA ASN A 158 -5.32 22.55 -3.59
C ASN A 158 -6.62 23.29 -3.21
N SER A 159 -7.55 22.66 -2.48
CA SER A 159 -8.74 23.32 -1.97
C SER A 159 -8.39 24.37 -0.91
N THR A 160 -8.94 25.57 -1.08
CA THR A 160 -8.78 26.72 -0.18
C THR A 160 -9.22 26.45 1.27
N GLN A 161 -10.00 25.39 1.50
CA GLN A 161 -10.53 25.01 2.81
C GLN A 161 -9.44 24.41 3.73
N TYR A 162 -8.45 23.69 3.16
CA TYR A 162 -7.33 23.12 3.90
C TYR A 162 -6.37 24.21 4.40
N ARG A 163 -6.19 25.26 3.62
CA ARG A 163 -5.36 26.42 4.00
C ARG A 163 -5.98 27.24 5.13
N LYS A 164 -7.30 27.21 5.29
CA LYS A 164 -8.05 27.89 6.36
C LYS A 164 -8.04 27.14 7.69
N HIS A 165 -7.89 25.81 7.69
CA HIS A 165 -7.96 24.97 8.90
C HIS A 165 -6.64 24.24 9.23
N ALA A 166 -5.55 24.51 8.50
CA ALA A 166 -4.25 23.92 8.78
C ALA A 166 -3.72 24.42 10.14
N ILE A 167 -3.77 23.56 11.15
CA ILE A 167 -3.18 23.80 12.46
C ILE A 167 -1.65 23.84 12.28
N LYS A 168 -1.08 25.04 12.35
CA LYS A 168 0.37 25.26 12.43
C LYS A 168 0.77 25.24 13.90
N GLN A 169 1.14 24.08 14.44
CA GLN A 169 1.75 24.04 15.77
C GLN A 169 3.06 23.24 15.75
N HIS A 170 4.09 23.86 16.31
CA HIS A 170 5.43 23.34 16.49
C HIS A 170 5.39 22.25 17.57
N ILE A 171 5.52 20.97 17.18
CA ILE A 171 5.42 19.85 18.10
C ILE A 171 6.72 19.74 18.91
N PRO A 172 6.72 19.94 20.23
CA PRO A 172 7.92 19.86 21.04
C PRO A 172 8.27 18.40 21.36
N TYR A 173 8.97 17.74 20.44
CA TYR A 173 9.46 16.35 20.59
C TYR A 173 10.25 16.09 21.88
N TRP A 174 10.90 17.14 22.39
CA TRP A 174 11.68 17.07 23.62
C TRP A 174 10.84 16.71 24.86
N LEU A 175 9.56 17.09 24.89
CA LEU A 175 8.66 16.79 26.01
C LEU A 175 8.14 15.34 25.95
N ALA A 176 8.00 14.76 24.76
CA ALA A 176 7.59 13.37 24.59
C ALA A 176 8.69 12.39 25.00
N LEU A 177 9.95 12.71 24.68
CA LEU A 177 11.11 11.86 24.99
C LEU A 177 11.55 11.93 26.46
N LYS A 178 11.20 13.00 27.19
CA LYS A 178 11.61 13.22 28.58
C LYS A 178 10.65 12.61 29.61
N ARG A 179 9.45 12.19 29.19
CA ARG A 179 8.38 11.69 30.09
C ARG A 179 8.33 10.16 30.21
N HIS A 180 9.10 9.45 29.39
CA HIS A 180 9.34 8.01 29.48
C HIS A 180 10.82 7.75 29.68
#